data_AF-K2CV02-F1
#
_entry.id   AF-K2CV02-F1
#
_cell.length_a   1.000
_cell.length_b   1.000
_cell.length_c   1.000
_cell.angle_alpha   90.00
_cell.angle_beta   90.00
_cell.angle_gamma   90.00
#
_symmetry.space_group_name_H-M   'P 1'
#
loop_
_entity.id
_entity.type
_entity.pdbx_description
1 polymer ?
#
loop_
_entity_poly.entity_id
_entity_poly.type
_entity_poly.pdbx_seq_one_letter_code
_entity_poly.pdbx_strand_id
1 'polypeptide(L)' 'AALQAASKGLGDKPFCMGVHLSLADVAVGVALGYLDFRFPQLAWREQYPNLVKLQDKLMLRASFMDTQPG' A
#
# COMPACT_ATOMS: atom_id res chain seq x y z
N ALA A 1 -11.85 -3.93 8.71
CA ALA A 1 -11.21 -3.28 9.88
C ALA A 1 -9.81 -2.76 9.57
N ALA A 2 -8.81 -3.61 9.26
CA ALA A 2 -7.43 -3.17 9.06
C ALA A 2 -7.20 -2.23 7.85
N LEU A 3 -7.71 -2.59 6.66
CA LEU A 3 -7.58 -1.74 5.45
C LEU A 3 -8.23 -0.37 5.63
N GLN A 4 -9.42 -0.34 6.22
CA GLN A 4 -10.12 0.90 6.55
C GLN A 4 -9.31 1.77 7.53
N ALA A 5 -8.67 1.16 8.55
CA ALA A 5 -7.81 1.90 9.48
C ALA A 5 -6.56 2.44 8.79
N ALA A 6 -5.90 1.66 7.93
CA ALA A 6 -4.76 2.10 7.14
C ALA A 6 -5.13 3.25 6.19
N SER A 7 -6.26 3.12 5.48
CA SER A 7 -6.79 4.16 4.60
C SER A 7 -7.11 5.44 5.37
N LYS A 8 -7.78 5.34 6.53
CA LYS A 8 -8.06 6.49 7.40
C LYS A 8 -6.78 7.13 7.93
N GLY A 9 -5.80 6.31 8.32
CA GLY A 9 -4.51 6.78 8.83
C GLY A 9 -3.66 7.50 7.77
N LEU A 10 -3.74 7.06 6.52
CA LEU A 10 -3.10 7.72 5.38
C LEU A 10 -3.81 9.04 5.05
N GLY A 11 -5.15 9.03 4.96
CA GLY A 11 -5.92 10.19 4.53
C GLY A 11 -5.44 10.69 3.16
N ASP A 12 -5.12 11.98 3.08
CA ASP A 12 -4.59 12.66 1.89
C ASP A 12 -3.06 12.85 1.91
N LYS A 13 -2.37 12.28 2.92
CA LYS A 13 -0.91 12.41 3.04
C LYS A 13 -0.22 11.58 1.94
N PRO A 14 0.96 12.02 1.46
CA PRO A 14 1.71 11.28 0.46
C PRO A 14 2.39 10.01 1.00
N PHE A 15 2.49 9.87 2.33
CA PHE A 15 3.00 8.72 3.08
C PHE A 15 2.29 8.59 4.43
N CYS A 16 2.33 7.42 5.04
CA CYS A 16 1.65 7.09 6.30
C CYS A 16 2.05 8.05 7.45
N MET A 17 3.31 8.46 7.50
CA MET A 17 3.88 9.32 8.55
C MET A 17 4.19 10.75 8.05
N GLY A 18 3.43 11.27 7.09
CA GLY A 18 3.57 12.65 6.61
C GLY A 18 4.18 12.71 5.20
N VAL A 19 5.28 13.44 5.04
CA VAL A 19 5.89 13.72 3.73
C VAL A 19 7.06 12.81 3.36
N HIS A 20 7.59 12.05 4.33
CA HIS A 20 8.72 11.15 4.11
C HIS A 20 8.29 9.69 4.16
N LEU A 21 8.94 8.87 3.33
CA LEU A 21 8.82 7.42 3.38
C LEU A 21 9.35 6.91 4.73
N SER A 22 8.61 5.99 5.34
CA SER A 22 8.94 5.38 6.62
C SER A 22 8.69 3.87 6.60
N LEU A 23 9.02 3.19 7.71
CA LEU A 23 8.72 1.78 7.88
C LEU A 23 7.21 1.49 7.76
N ALA A 24 6.35 2.44 8.13
CA ALA A 24 4.89 2.26 8.02
C ALA A 24 4.47 2.07 6.56
N ASP A 25 5.05 2.84 5.64
CA ASP A 25 4.76 2.74 4.20
C ASP A 25 5.25 1.42 3.62
N VAL A 26 6.43 0.97 4.06
CA VAL A 26 6.97 -0.34 3.64
C VAL A 26 6.06 -1.47 4.09
N ALA A 27 5.65 -1.46 5.37
CA ALA A 27 4.75 -2.48 5.92
C ALA A 27 3.38 -2.50 5.22
N VAL A 28 2.79 -1.33 4.98
CA VAL A 28 1.54 -1.22 4.23
C VAL A 28 1.72 -1.71 2.80
N GLY A 29 2.79 -1.31 2.12
CA GLY A 29 3.04 -1.70 0.73
C GLY A 29 3.20 -3.21 0.53
N VAL A 30 3.92 -3.86 1.46
CA VAL A 30 4.08 -5.33 1.45
C VAL A 30 2.75 -6.03 1.73
N ALA A 31 1.98 -5.55 2.71
CA ALA A 31 0.68 -6.13 3.02
C ALA A 31 -0.30 -6.03 1.83
N LEU A 32 -0.35 -4.88 1.15
CA LEU A 32 -1.19 -4.69 -0.04
C LEU A 32 -0.73 -5.57 -1.20
N GLY A 33 0.58 -5.64 -1.47
CA GLY A 33 1.11 -6.53 -2.51
C GLY A 33 0.82 -8.01 -2.24
N TYR A 34 0.83 -8.43 -0.97
CA TYR A 34 0.44 -9.78 -0.59
C TYR A 34 -1.05 -10.06 -0.83
N LEU A 35 -1.92 -9.08 -0.55
CA LEU A 35 -3.35 -9.20 -0.86
C LEU A 35 -3.60 -9.36 -2.35
N ASP A 36 -2.85 -8.63 -3.19
CA ASP A 36 -2.94 -8.79 -4.65
C ASP A 36 -2.54 -10.18 -5.11
N PHE A 37 -1.48 -10.72 -4.52
CA PHE A 37 -0.93 -12.00 -4.90
C PHE A 37 -1.77 -13.20 -4.42
N ARG A 38 -2.27 -13.15 -3.18
CA ARG A 38 -2.98 -14.29 -2.55
C ARG A 38 -4.50 -14.16 -2.52
N PHE A 39 -5.02 -12.94 -2.64
CA PHE A 39 -6.45 -12.65 -2.54
C PHE A 39 -6.93 -11.70 -3.64
N PRO A 40 -6.68 -11.98 -4.93
CA PRO A 40 -7.09 -11.10 -6.03
C PRO A 40 -8.60 -10.86 -6.11
N GLN A 41 -9.42 -11.75 -5.54
CA GLN A 41 -10.87 -11.59 -5.42
C GLN A 41 -11.29 -10.50 -4.43
N LEU A 42 -10.39 -10.08 -3.53
CA LEU A 42 -10.64 -8.98 -2.61
C LEU A 42 -10.38 -7.67 -3.37
N ALA A 43 -11.45 -7.05 -3.87
CA ALA A 43 -11.42 -5.77 -4.62
C ALA A 43 -11.05 -4.55 -3.75
N TRP A 44 -9.99 -4.64 -2.95
CA TRP A 44 -9.56 -3.57 -2.05
C TRP A 44 -9.17 -2.29 -2.80
N ARG A 45 -8.66 -2.43 -4.04
CA ARG A 45 -8.31 -1.29 -4.89
C ARG A 45 -9.52 -0.40 -5.22
N GLU A 46 -10.70 -0.99 -5.39
CA GLU A 46 -11.93 -0.24 -5.66
C GLU A 46 -12.41 0.51 -4.41
N GLN A 47 -12.19 -0.08 -3.23
CA GLN A 47 -12.68 0.45 -1.96
C GLN A 47 -11.78 1.53 -1.36
N TYR A 48 -10.47 1.51 -1.64
CA TYR A 48 -9.49 2.38 -0.97
C TYR A 48 -8.56 3.07 -1.98
N PRO A 49 -9.06 4.05 -2.76
CA PRO A 49 -8.27 4.71 -3.81
C PRO A 49 -7.04 5.47 -3.30
N ASN A 50 -7.03 5.91 -2.04
CA ASN A 50 -5.83 6.52 -1.45
C ASN A 50 -4.72 5.50 -1.17
N LEU A 51 -5.07 4.27 -0.78
CA LEU A 51 -4.11 3.17 -0.66
C LEU A 51 -3.59 2.74 -2.03
N VAL A 52 -4.42 2.78 -3.08
CA VAL A 52 -3.97 2.53 -4.46
C VAL A 52 -2.89 3.53 -4.87
N LYS A 53 -3.14 4.83 -4.67
CA LYS A 53 -2.15 5.88 -4.98
C LYS A 53 -0.83 5.67 -4.25
N LEU A 54 -0.88 5.28 -2.97
CA LEU A 54 0.33 4.93 -2.22
C LEU A 54 1.01 3.69 -2.81
N GLN A 55 0.26 2.62 -3.08
CA GLN A 55 0.80 1.38 -3.62
C GLN A 55 1.49 1.59 -4.97
N ASP A 56 0.84 2.27 -5.91
CA ASP A 56 1.39 2.54 -7.24
C ASP A 56 2.69 3.33 -7.13
N LYS A 57 2.75 4.31 -6.24
CA LYS A 57 3.97 5.07 -5.95
C LYS A 57 5.08 4.20 -5.36
N LEU A 58 4.75 3.26 -4.46
CA LEU A 58 5.73 2.35 -3.86
C LEU A 58 6.26 1.34 -4.88
N MET A 59 5.41 0.83 -5.77
CA MET A 59 5.79 -0.15 -6.82
C MET A 59 6.79 0.41 -7.84
N LEU A 60 6.92 1.74 -7.96
CA LEU A 60 7.94 2.37 -8.82
C LEU A 60 9.35 2.38 -8.19
N ARG A 61 9.50 1.98 -6.92
CA ARG A 61 10.80 1.96 -6.24
C ARG A 61 11.54 0.67 -6.54
N ALA A 62 12.84 0.75 -6.83
CA ALA A 62 13.70 -0.43 -7.04
C ALA A 62 13.56 -1.47 -5.92
N SER A 63 13.58 -1.05 -4.66
CA SER A 63 13.40 -1.95 -3.52
C SER A 63 12.11 -2.78 -3.56
N PHE A 64 11.03 -2.25 -4.12
CA PHE A 64 9.76 -2.98 -4.28
C PHE A 64 9.70 -3.78 -5.58
N MET A 65 10.22 -3.23 -6.69
CA MET A 65 10.29 -3.94 -7.97
C MET A 65 11.14 -5.22 -7.86
N ASP A 66 12.29 -5.11 -7.19
CA ASP A 66 13.26 -6.20 -7.05
C ASP A 66 12.81 -7.27 -6.05
N THR A 67 11.73 -7.02 -5.29
CA THR A 67 11.24 -7.92 -4.22
C THR A 67 9.79 -8.34 -4.41
N GLN A 68 9.26 -8.25 -5.64
CA GLN A 68 7.91 -8.72 -5.92
C GLN A 68 7.75 -10.21 -5.61
N PRO A 69 6.59 -10.63 -5.08
CA PRO A 69 6.31 -12.04 -4.86
C PRO A 69 6.31 -12.81 -6.18
N GLY A 70 7.05 -13.93 -6.22
CA GLY A 70 7.13 -14.86 -7.36
C GLY A 70 6.22 -16.07 -7.23
#